data_AF-A0A1G2G6N5-F1
#
_entry.id   AF-A0A1G2G6N5-F1
#
_cell.length_a   1.000
_cell.length_b   1.000
_cell.length_c   1.000
_cell.angle_alpha   90.00
_cell.angle_beta   90.00
_cell.angle_gamma   90.00
#
_symmetry.space_group_name_H-M   'P 1'
#
loop_
_entity.id
_entity.type
_entity.pdbx_description
1 polymer ?
#
loop_
_entity_poly.entity_id
_entity_poly.type
_entity_poly.pdbx_seq_one_letter_code
_entity_poly.pdbx_strand_id
1 'polypeptide(L)'
;MELGIYFLNANLKSINFFPKPYYVDMAIKTNPTAPQWQKHALIVILLLAAVLRLWGLGRGDVLGDEGSYAFRGLGMLDFDEASLQTTPLEWFDPASPWWLSLSFHDHPPLVFFIQHIFMGIFGETNIGFRLPSALLGIASVYLLYKIGETLYGKRPGFLAASILAVSVNHVYISRLGLQESYVIFFILLTAYFFLRSFHEASVPHTPQNPDAILLAGISLGLAVLTKYTALAIAPILASYLLLTNPRQFLNKKLWLAILLAIFVASPVIVYNLMLYKTRGHFDFQLSYIFHQYPEVWKITPGKEIGTIPDRIRGFPANLIASNSWLMISLWAISLLAFLWALAIATWQKIPYRAIITKHLFLLLSFLFLLALILFIGPAPRFLSYLAPYIALSVACLGIYAYDRLYTHWQKLGIAIFLVICVFEVFYTYNSAIRWYPVGQKTWAYASIRYENYNWGYNTLDAYLAKELEGKIPAFTFQSKYQFIDRIQTTAIARDKKLGYKGYAALIVYDKNIFNTSQLWIIDRLQIYHGWPVLSADAYQAALRDNGTDYFEKIGIKTTYFIKPLDSILLKSPELRSLVGATLEQELKTQNVVPVSLPNAKDEEAFRVYKF
;
A
#
# COMPACT_ATOMS: atom_id res chain seq x y z
N MET A 1 -4.96 17.75 -83.39
CA MET A 1 -5.65 17.97 -82.11
C MET A 1 -6.36 16.66 -81.78
N GLU A 2 -6.03 15.84 -80.81
CA GLU A 2 -5.08 15.80 -79.69
C GLU A 2 -5.13 14.32 -79.24
N LEU A 3 -4.00 13.61 -79.19
CA LEU A 3 -3.28 13.26 -77.94
C LEU A 3 -4.02 12.30 -76.98
N GLY A 4 -3.60 11.03 -76.97
CA GLY A 4 -3.29 10.33 -75.70
C GLY A 4 -4.13 9.13 -75.25
N ILE A 5 -4.19 8.03 -76.02
CA ILE A 5 -4.69 6.69 -75.57
C ILE A 5 -3.52 5.72 -75.27
N TYR A 6 -2.38 6.22 -74.79
CA TYR A 6 -1.24 5.38 -74.40
C TYR A 6 -0.67 5.89 -73.09
N PHE A 7 -1.16 5.37 -71.96
CA PHE A 7 -0.46 5.23 -70.67
C PHE A 7 -1.51 4.95 -69.58
N LEU A 8 -1.90 3.68 -69.38
CA LEU A 8 -2.53 3.25 -68.10
C LEU A 8 -2.59 1.72 -67.94
N ASN A 9 -1.66 0.98 -68.55
CA ASN A 9 -1.61 -0.48 -68.45
C ASN A 9 -0.29 -1.04 -67.90
N ALA A 10 0.35 -0.33 -66.97
CA ALA A 10 1.52 -0.84 -66.26
C ALA A 10 1.45 -0.55 -64.76
N ASN A 11 1.48 -1.63 -63.96
CA ASN A 11 1.89 -1.68 -62.55
C ASN A 11 1.04 -0.99 -61.46
N LEU A 12 -0.21 -1.42 -61.28
CA LEU A 12 -0.94 -1.22 -60.02
C LEU A 12 -1.17 -2.52 -59.21
N LYS A 13 -0.52 -3.64 -59.57
CA LYS A 13 -0.64 -4.93 -58.86
C LYS A 13 0.46 -5.21 -57.82
N SER A 14 1.41 -4.31 -57.57
CA SER A 14 2.53 -4.57 -56.63
C SER A 14 2.73 -3.57 -55.50
N ILE A 15 1.84 -2.59 -55.32
CA ILE A 15 1.90 -1.69 -54.15
C ILE A 15 0.76 -2.05 -53.19
N ASN A 16 1.01 -3.06 -52.35
CA ASN A 16 0.19 -3.31 -51.16
C ASN A 16 0.44 -2.17 -50.16
N PHE A 17 -0.35 -1.10 -50.24
CA PHE A 17 -0.32 0.02 -49.29
C PHE A 17 -0.86 -0.35 -47.89
N PHE A 18 -1.44 -1.55 -47.74
CA PHE A 18 -2.02 -2.03 -46.50
C PHE A 18 -1.59 -3.47 -46.21
N PRO A 19 -1.02 -3.77 -45.02
CA PRO A 19 -0.73 -5.14 -44.65
C PRO A 19 -2.04 -5.93 -44.53
N LYS A 20 -2.03 -7.19 -44.99
CA LYS A 20 -3.14 -8.13 -44.88
C LYS A 20 -3.64 -8.27 -43.43
N PRO A 21 -4.93 -8.56 -43.19
CA PRO A 21 -5.48 -8.92 -41.88
C PRO A 21 -4.69 -10.04 -41.18
N TYR A 22 -3.93 -9.68 -40.14
CA TYR A 22 -2.83 -10.50 -39.60
C TYR A 22 -3.22 -11.51 -38.52
N TYR A 23 -4.50 -11.83 -38.32
CA TYR A 23 -4.91 -12.77 -37.24
C TYR A 23 -4.58 -14.24 -37.55
N VAL A 24 -4.08 -14.54 -38.76
CA VAL A 24 -3.84 -15.91 -39.25
C VAL A 24 -2.38 -16.38 -39.03
N ASP A 25 -1.40 -15.48 -38.91
CA ASP A 25 0.03 -15.84 -38.90
C ASP A 25 0.70 -15.82 -37.51
N MET A 26 -0.06 -16.04 -36.43
CA MET A 26 0.51 -16.11 -35.06
C MET A 26 1.36 -17.37 -34.78
N ALA A 27 1.65 -18.20 -35.78
CA ALA A 27 2.71 -19.20 -35.72
C ALA A 27 4.09 -18.56 -35.93
N ILE A 28 4.47 -17.60 -35.08
CA ILE A 28 5.85 -17.11 -35.03
C ILE A 28 6.70 -18.23 -34.44
N LYS A 29 7.57 -18.80 -35.27
CA LYS A 29 8.67 -19.70 -34.88
C LYS A 29 9.39 -19.11 -33.66
N THR A 30 9.14 -19.67 -32.48
CA THR A 30 9.89 -19.35 -31.27
C THR A 30 10.90 -20.45 -31.03
N ASN A 31 12.17 -20.07 -31.06
CA ASN A 31 13.29 -20.96 -30.74
C ASN A 31 13.13 -21.41 -29.26
N PRO A 32 13.08 -22.71 -28.95
CA PRO A 32 12.63 -23.23 -27.66
C PRO A 32 13.58 -22.99 -26.48
N THR A 33 14.82 -22.56 -26.73
CA THR A 33 15.77 -22.20 -25.67
C THR A 33 15.74 -20.70 -25.43
N ALA A 34 15.18 -20.28 -24.30
CA ALA A 34 15.34 -18.90 -23.84
C ALA A 34 16.83 -18.59 -23.67
N PRO A 35 17.37 -17.59 -24.37
CA PRO A 35 18.78 -17.25 -24.25
C PRO A 35 19.11 -16.78 -22.83
N GLN A 36 20.29 -17.18 -22.34
CA GLN A 36 20.76 -16.99 -20.95
C GLN A 36 20.67 -15.53 -20.45
N TRP A 37 20.70 -14.53 -21.34
CA TRP A 37 20.53 -13.11 -21.02
C TRP A 37 19.16 -12.78 -20.39
N GLN A 38 18.11 -13.56 -20.67
CA GLN A 38 16.77 -13.30 -20.13
C GLN A 38 16.72 -13.47 -18.60
N LYS A 39 17.41 -14.50 -18.06
CA LYS A 39 17.54 -14.68 -16.61
C LYS A 39 18.26 -13.50 -15.96
N HIS A 40 19.34 -13.04 -16.59
CA HIS A 40 20.12 -11.90 -16.11
C HIS A 40 19.30 -10.60 -16.15
N ALA A 41 18.52 -10.38 -17.21
CA ALA A 41 17.63 -9.23 -17.33
C ALA A 41 16.58 -9.19 -16.22
N LEU A 42 15.96 -10.34 -15.88
CA LEU A 42 14.99 -10.39 -14.78
C LEU A 42 15.64 -10.04 -13.44
N ILE A 43 16.84 -10.56 -13.19
CA ILE A 43 17.60 -10.25 -11.98
C ILE A 43 17.88 -8.75 -11.89
N VAL A 44 18.31 -8.11 -12.98
CA VAL A 44 18.54 -6.66 -13.02
C VAL A 44 17.25 -5.88 -12.72
N ILE A 45 16.11 -6.28 -13.29
CA ILE A 45 14.81 -5.66 -13.03
C ILE A 45 14.43 -5.79 -11.55
N LEU A 46 14.62 -6.97 -10.96
CA LEU A 46 14.31 -7.21 -9.54
C LEU A 46 15.28 -6.47 -8.61
N LEU A 47 16.56 -6.37 -8.97
CA LEU A 47 17.54 -5.56 -8.23
C LEU A 47 17.17 -4.07 -8.28
N LEU A 48 16.78 -3.55 -9.44
CA LEU A 48 16.29 -2.17 -9.55
C LEU A 48 15.01 -1.96 -8.72
N ALA A 49 14.06 -2.89 -8.79
CA ALA A 49 12.85 -2.86 -7.98
C ALA A 49 13.16 -2.88 -6.48
N ALA A 50 14.17 -3.66 -6.07
CA ALA A 50 14.65 -3.76 -4.71
C ALA A 50 15.32 -2.47 -4.24
N VAL A 51 16.22 -1.89 -5.04
CA VAL A 51 16.84 -0.59 -4.73
C VAL A 51 15.77 0.48 -4.51
N LEU A 52 14.80 0.60 -5.41
CA LEU A 52 13.76 1.63 -5.30
C LEU A 52 12.83 1.45 -4.09
N ARG A 53 12.62 0.21 -3.63
CA ARG A 53 11.74 -0.10 -2.48
C ARG A 53 12.48 -0.15 -1.15
N LEU A 54 13.71 -0.62 -1.10
CA LEU A 54 14.45 -0.85 0.15
C LEU A 54 15.36 0.31 0.53
N TRP A 55 15.84 1.11 -0.44
CA TRP A 55 16.74 2.21 -0.14
C TRP A 55 16.07 3.24 0.76
N GLY A 56 16.66 3.49 1.94
CA GLY A 56 16.13 4.44 2.91
C GLY A 56 14.71 4.12 3.39
N LEU A 57 14.32 2.85 3.51
CA LEU A 57 12.95 2.48 3.86
C LEU A 57 12.51 2.99 5.26
N GLY A 58 13.43 3.00 6.23
CA GLY A 58 13.17 3.49 7.59
C GLY A 58 13.25 5.00 7.77
N ARG A 59 13.57 5.75 6.71
CA ARG A 59 13.93 7.17 6.80
C ARG A 59 12.70 8.07 7.03
N GLY A 60 11.61 7.87 6.30
CA GLY A 60 10.39 8.69 6.43
C GLY A 60 9.79 8.66 7.83
N ASP A 61 9.25 9.78 8.30
CA ASP A 61 8.50 9.82 9.56
C ASP A 61 7.26 8.91 9.49
N VAL A 62 6.72 8.53 10.63
CA VAL A 62 5.50 7.72 10.69
C VAL A 62 4.30 8.66 10.72
N LEU A 63 3.55 8.68 9.62
CA LEU A 63 2.45 9.60 9.36
C LEU A 63 1.26 8.87 8.72
N GLY A 64 0.07 9.44 8.87
CA GLY A 64 -1.17 8.83 8.35
C GLY A 64 -1.41 7.41 8.88
N ASP A 65 -2.15 6.61 8.10
CA ASP A 65 -2.67 5.31 8.52
C ASP A 65 -1.58 4.27 8.86
N GLU A 66 -0.34 4.39 8.35
CA GLU A 66 0.71 3.40 8.67
C GLU A 66 1.12 3.47 10.14
N GLY A 67 0.95 4.62 10.82
CA GLY A 67 1.18 4.75 12.25
C GLY A 67 0.20 3.91 13.06
N SER A 68 -1.09 3.99 12.75
CA SER A 68 -2.11 3.12 13.36
C SER A 68 -1.85 1.65 13.06
N TYR A 69 -1.38 1.32 11.85
CA TYR A 69 -1.12 -0.07 11.47
C TYR A 69 0.07 -0.64 12.24
N ALA A 70 1.17 0.10 12.27
CA ALA A 70 2.36 -0.27 13.02
C ALA A 70 2.05 -0.39 14.52
N PHE A 71 1.28 0.55 15.08
CA PHE A 71 0.86 0.52 16.48
C PHE A 71 0.04 -0.73 16.82
N ARG A 72 -0.95 -1.06 15.99
CA ARG A 72 -1.80 -2.26 16.17
C ARG A 72 -1.02 -3.55 15.92
N GLY A 73 -0.13 -3.55 14.92
CA GLY A 73 0.74 -4.67 14.59
C GLY A 73 1.79 -4.97 15.66
N LEU A 74 2.20 -3.98 16.46
CA LEU A 74 3.22 -4.18 17.49
C LEU A 74 2.77 -5.21 18.53
N GLY A 75 1.56 -5.05 19.07
CA GLY A 75 0.98 -5.95 20.07
C GLY A 75 -0.07 -6.92 19.57
N MET A 76 -0.40 -6.91 18.27
CA MET A 76 -1.64 -7.51 17.76
C MET A 76 -2.86 -7.01 18.54
N LEU A 77 -2.91 -5.69 18.75
CA LEU A 77 -3.85 -5.03 19.64
C LEU A 77 -4.86 -4.21 18.83
N ASP A 78 -6.14 -4.57 18.92
CA ASP A 78 -7.23 -3.81 18.29
C ASP A 78 -7.63 -2.59 19.13
N PHE A 79 -6.68 -1.67 19.34
CA PHE A 79 -6.85 -0.43 20.10
C PHE A 79 -5.78 0.60 19.72
N ASP A 80 -6.17 1.88 19.64
CA ASP A 80 -5.28 3.01 19.31
C ASP A 80 -5.75 4.36 19.88
N GLU A 81 -6.43 4.34 21.03
CA GLU A 81 -6.99 5.52 21.72
C GLU A 81 -8.01 6.36 20.90
N ALA A 82 -8.58 5.79 19.83
CA ALA A 82 -9.61 6.46 19.04
C ALA A 82 -10.95 6.61 19.82
N SER A 83 -11.11 7.73 20.53
CA SER A 83 -12.29 8.01 21.38
C SER A 83 -13.64 7.98 20.64
N LEU A 84 -13.63 8.23 19.33
CA LEU A 84 -14.82 8.26 18.47
C LEU A 84 -15.09 6.93 17.75
N GLN A 85 -14.18 5.96 17.89
CA GLN A 85 -14.26 4.65 17.25
C GLN A 85 -13.84 3.58 18.26
N THR A 86 -14.64 3.45 19.32
CA THR A 86 -14.39 2.43 20.34
C THR A 86 -14.36 1.02 19.72
N THR A 87 -13.59 0.15 20.34
CA THR A 87 -13.24 -1.17 19.82
C THR A 87 -13.89 -2.28 20.64
N PRO A 88 -14.09 -3.48 20.09
CA PRO A 88 -14.56 -4.63 20.85
C PRO A 88 -13.71 -4.94 22.08
N LEU A 89 -12.40 -4.70 22.06
CA LEU A 89 -11.57 -4.86 23.26
C LEU A 89 -12.05 -3.99 24.43
N GLU A 90 -12.43 -2.74 24.15
CA GLU A 90 -12.99 -1.83 25.16
C GLU A 90 -14.36 -2.28 25.64
N TRP A 91 -15.20 -2.83 24.77
CA TRP A 91 -16.57 -3.23 25.12
C TRP A 91 -16.63 -4.49 25.98
N PHE A 92 -15.61 -5.34 25.89
CA PHE A 92 -15.53 -6.61 26.60
C PHE A 92 -14.46 -6.62 27.71
N ASP A 93 -13.80 -5.49 28.00
CA ASP A 93 -12.88 -5.39 29.14
C ASP A 93 -13.66 -5.55 30.46
N PRO A 94 -13.17 -6.36 31.43
CA PRO A 94 -11.88 -7.05 31.45
C PRO A 94 -11.85 -8.46 30.85
N ALA A 95 -13.01 -9.03 30.52
CA ALA A 95 -13.17 -10.42 30.11
C ALA A 95 -13.37 -10.56 28.59
N SER A 96 -12.30 -10.36 27.84
CA SER A 96 -12.28 -10.46 26.38
C SER A 96 -12.55 -11.91 25.91
N PRO A 97 -13.58 -12.17 25.08
CA PRO A 97 -13.80 -13.48 24.46
C PRO A 97 -12.64 -13.90 23.55
N TRP A 98 -12.38 -15.21 23.47
CA TRP A 98 -11.27 -15.76 22.68
C TRP A 98 -11.29 -15.34 21.20
N TRP A 99 -12.49 -15.20 20.62
CA TRP A 99 -12.67 -14.91 19.19
C TRP A 99 -12.28 -13.47 18.82
N LEU A 100 -12.12 -12.56 19.80
CA LEU A 100 -11.62 -11.21 19.54
C LEU A 100 -10.20 -11.20 18.97
N SER A 101 -9.40 -12.22 19.28
CA SER A 101 -8.04 -12.34 18.75
C SER A 101 -7.97 -12.73 17.26
N LEU A 102 -9.11 -13.07 16.64
CA LEU A 102 -9.15 -13.54 15.25
C LEU A 102 -9.12 -12.41 14.20
N SER A 103 -9.49 -11.18 14.55
CA SER A 103 -9.52 -10.05 13.62
C SER A 103 -9.56 -8.71 14.38
N PHE A 104 -9.48 -7.61 13.63
CA PHE A 104 -9.63 -6.26 14.12
C PHE A 104 -10.99 -5.72 13.70
N HIS A 105 -11.51 -4.73 14.44
CA HIS A 105 -12.84 -4.19 14.21
C HIS A 105 -12.99 -3.46 12.87
N ASP A 106 -11.92 -3.01 12.23
CA ASP A 106 -11.97 -2.25 10.99
C ASP A 106 -11.11 -2.84 9.85
N HIS A 107 -10.36 -3.90 10.12
CA HIS A 107 -9.42 -4.51 9.18
C HIS A 107 -9.27 -6.03 9.41
N PRO A 108 -9.05 -6.80 8.33
CA PRO A 108 -8.56 -8.17 8.44
C PRO A 108 -7.14 -8.27 9.07
N PRO A 109 -6.78 -9.41 9.69
CA PRO A 109 -5.64 -9.48 10.61
C PRO A 109 -4.26 -9.69 9.95
N LEU A 110 -4.17 -10.13 8.68
CA LEU A 110 -2.93 -10.68 8.14
C LEU A 110 -1.82 -9.62 8.04
N VAL A 111 -2.17 -8.37 7.75
CA VAL A 111 -1.19 -7.28 7.62
C VAL A 111 -0.54 -6.99 8.96
N PHE A 112 -1.33 -6.86 10.03
CA PHE A 112 -0.83 -6.66 11.38
C PHE A 112 -0.01 -7.86 11.86
N PHE A 113 -0.46 -9.08 11.56
CA PHE A 113 0.28 -10.29 11.91
C PHE A 113 1.66 -10.37 11.26
N ILE A 114 1.77 -10.02 9.98
CA ILE A 114 3.07 -9.98 9.29
C ILE A 114 3.93 -8.85 9.85
N GLN A 115 3.37 -7.68 10.12
CA GLN A 115 4.10 -6.58 10.77
C GLN A 115 4.60 -6.96 12.17
N HIS A 116 3.79 -7.67 12.95
CA HIS A 116 4.15 -8.19 14.27
C HIS A 116 5.40 -9.08 14.19
N ILE A 117 5.41 -10.04 13.25
CA ILE A 117 6.55 -10.93 13.03
C ILE A 117 7.81 -10.13 12.66
N PHE A 118 7.69 -9.18 11.73
CA PHE A 118 8.85 -8.41 11.28
C PHE A 118 9.37 -7.45 12.35
N MET A 119 8.50 -6.80 13.13
CA MET A 119 8.94 -5.98 14.26
C MET A 119 9.55 -6.83 15.39
N GLY A 120 9.10 -8.08 15.56
CA GLY A 120 9.75 -9.03 16.46
C GLY A 120 11.19 -9.38 16.05
N ILE A 121 11.51 -9.35 14.75
CA ILE A 121 12.84 -9.66 14.20
C ILE A 121 13.73 -8.41 14.10
N PHE A 122 13.17 -7.28 13.65
CA PHE A 122 13.90 -6.05 13.33
C PHE A 122 13.71 -4.93 14.38
N GLY A 123 13.02 -5.22 15.48
CA GLY A 123 12.67 -4.27 16.53
C GLY A 123 11.49 -3.35 16.16
N GLU A 124 11.10 -2.52 17.12
CA GLU A 124 10.00 -1.53 17.02
C GLU A 124 10.39 -0.32 16.15
N THR A 125 10.78 -0.59 14.91
CA THR A 125 11.37 0.39 14.00
C THR A 125 10.51 0.59 12.76
N ASN A 126 10.68 1.74 12.10
CA ASN A 126 10.04 2.02 10.81
C ASN A 126 10.36 0.97 9.75
N ILE A 127 11.56 0.38 9.79
CA ILE A 127 11.94 -0.71 8.88
C ILE A 127 11.12 -1.96 9.20
N GLY A 128 10.92 -2.28 10.47
CA GLY A 128 10.19 -3.48 10.90
C GLY A 128 8.81 -3.59 10.24
N PHE A 129 7.98 -2.55 10.32
CA PHE A 129 6.62 -2.63 9.76
C PHE A 129 6.52 -2.31 8.25
N ARG A 130 7.51 -1.60 7.66
CA ARG A 130 7.51 -1.27 6.21
C ARG A 130 8.17 -2.35 5.34
N LEU A 131 9.17 -3.07 5.85
CA LEU A 131 9.90 -4.10 5.10
C LEU A 131 9.01 -5.16 4.45
N PRO A 132 8.00 -5.75 5.11
CA PRO A 132 7.17 -6.77 4.45
C PRO A 132 6.40 -6.19 3.25
N SER A 133 5.89 -4.96 3.33
CA SER A 133 5.26 -4.26 2.20
C SER A 133 6.23 -4.11 1.01
N ALA A 134 7.48 -3.74 1.29
CA ALA A 134 8.51 -3.56 0.28
C ALA A 134 8.87 -4.88 -0.42
N LEU A 135 9.01 -5.97 0.34
CA LEU A 135 9.29 -7.31 -0.19
C LEU A 135 8.14 -7.82 -1.07
N LEU A 136 6.89 -7.64 -0.64
CA LEU A 136 5.71 -8.01 -1.44
C LEU A 136 5.58 -7.15 -2.71
N GLY A 137 5.98 -5.87 -2.65
CA GLY A 137 6.10 -5.01 -3.82
C GLY A 137 7.12 -5.53 -4.85
N ILE A 138 8.28 -6.01 -4.40
CA ILE A 138 9.30 -6.64 -5.28
C ILE A 138 8.76 -7.95 -5.85
N ALA A 139 8.13 -8.79 -5.02
CA ALA A 139 7.55 -10.05 -5.45
C ALA A 139 6.41 -9.84 -6.47
N SER A 140 5.65 -8.74 -6.35
CA SER A 140 4.61 -8.35 -7.31
C SER A 140 5.17 -8.02 -8.70
N VAL A 141 6.39 -7.46 -8.77
CA VAL A 141 7.11 -7.26 -10.06
C VAL A 141 7.40 -8.59 -10.73
N TYR A 142 7.88 -9.58 -9.96
CA TYR A 142 8.12 -10.93 -10.48
C TYR A 142 6.83 -11.64 -10.91
N LEU A 143 5.75 -11.51 -10.13
CA LEU A 143 4.45 -12.07 -10.49
C LEU A 143 3.89 -11.44 -11.76
N LEU A 144 4.08 -10.13 -11.96
CA LEU A 144 3.66 -9.49 -13.20
C LEU A 144 4.44 -10.00 -14.41
N TYR A 145 5.76 -10.24 -14.27
CA TYR A 145 6.53 -10.93 -15.31
C TYR A 145 5.87 -12.27 -15.67
N LYS A 146 5.52 -13.06 -14.65
CA LYS A 146 4.90 -14.37 -14.84
C LYS A 146 3.50 -14.31 -15.46
N ILE A 147 2.68 -13.35 -15.08
CA ILE A 147 1.35 -13.15 -15.66
C ILE A 147 1.47 -12.70 -17.12
N GLY A 148 2.36 -11.75 -17.41
CA GLY A 148 2.61 -11.31 -18.79
C GLY A 148 3.22 -12.40 -19.66
N GLU A 149 4.11 -13.24 -19.12
CA GLU A 149 4.63 -14.44 -19.77
C GLU A 149 3.51 -15.41 -20.15
N THR A 150 2.58 -15.67 -19.24
CA THR A 150 1.44 -16.56 -19.47
C THR A 150 0.46 -16.01 -20.50
N LEU A 151 0.14 -14.72 -20.46
CA LEU A 151 -0.89 -14.11 -21.34
C LEU A 151 -0.37 -13.74 -22.73
N TYR A 152 0.88 -13.27 -22.81
CA TYR A 152 1.40 -12.58 -24.00
C TYR A 152 2.82 -13.02 -24.39
N GLY A 153 3.44 -13.92 -23.62
CA GLY A 153 4.80 -14.39 -23.83
C GLY A 153 5.87 -13.57 -23.10
N LYS A 154 7.13 -14.03 -23.22
CA LYS A 154 8.24 -13.53 -22.40
C LYS A 154 8.53 -12.05 -22.58
N ARG A 155 8.55 -11.55 -23.83
CA ARG A 155 8.92 -10.14 -24.11
C ARG A 155 7.94 -9.15 -23.46
N PRO A 156 6.60 -9.28 -23.61
CA PRO A 156 5.66 -8.44 -22.88
C PRO A 156 5.76 -8.61 -21.35
N GLY A 157 5.98 -9.83 -20.85
CA GLY A 157 6.19 -10.06 -19.42
C GLY A 157 7.40 -9.31 -18.86
N PHE A 158 8.53 -9.34 -19.55
CA PHE A 158 9.73 -8.57 -19.19
C PHE A 158 9.45 -7.07 -19.16
N LEU A 159 8.85 -6.56 -20.23
CA LEU A 159 8.54 -5.14 -20.34
C LEU A 159 7.55 -4.68 -19.26
N ALA A 160 6.52 -5.47 -18.96
CA ALA A 160 5.55 -5.18 -17.91
C ALA A 160 6.22 -5.13 -16.53
N ALA A 161 7.09 -6.08 -16.22
CA ALA A 161 7.85 -6.09 -14.98
C ALA A 161 8.82 -4.90 -14.88
N SER A 162 9.52 -4.54 -15.96
CA SER A 162 10.37 -3.34 -16.00
C SER A 162 9.57 -2.08 -15.69
N ILE A 163 8.39 -1.92 -16.29
CA ILE A 163 7.51 -0.77 -16.06
C ILE A 163 7.02 -0.73 -14.60
N LEU A 164 6.54 -1.86 -14.06
CA LEU A 164 6.06 -1.92 -12.67
C LEU A 164 7.18 -1.72 -11.64
N ALA A 165 8.41 -2.15 -11.95
CA ALA A 165 9.57 -1.98 -11.09
C ALA A 165 9.85 -0.49 -10.80
N VAL A 166 9.68 0.36 -11.81
CA VAL A 166 9.99 1.79 -11.77
C VAL A 166 8.77 2.71 -11.65
N SER A 167 7.55 2.15 -11.66
CA SER A 167 6.31 2.92 -11.49
C SER A 167 6.27 3.63 -10.14
N VAL A 168 6.21 4.96 -10.15
CA VAL A 168 6.18 5.80 -8.94
C VAL A 168 5.06 5.43 -7.98
N ASN A 169 3.88 5.12 -8.53
CA ASN A 169 2.70 4.75 -7.78
C ASN A 169 2.92 3.44 -7.00
N HIS A 170 3.41 2.40 -7.70
CA HIS A 170 3.62 1.10 -7.10
C HIS A 170 4.83 1.10 -6.14
N VAL A 171 5.89 1.86 -6.44
CA VAL A 171 7.02 2.05 -5.51
C VAL A 171 6.57 2.77 -4.25
N TYR A 172 5.80 3.85 -4.37
CA TYR A 172 5.25 4.59 -3.23
C TYR A 172 4.49 3.66 -2.27
N ILE A 173 3.47 2.95 -2.78
CA ILE A 173 2.62 2.14 -1.91
C ILE A 173 3.37 0.95 -1.30
N SER A 174 4.33 0.38 -2.05
CA SER A 174 5.24 -0.69 -1.59
C SER A 174 6.15 -0.24 -0.44
N ARG A 175 6.38 1.06 -0.27
CA ARG A 175 7.29 1.56 0.78
C ARG A 175 6.57 1.91 2.08
N LEU A 176 5.25 2.00 2.07
CA LEU A 176 4.46 2.29 3.26
C LEU A 176 4.03 1.02 3.98
N GLY A 177 3.87 1.12 5.30
CA GLY A 177 3.36 0.07 6.18
C GLY A 177 1.86 -0.19 6.04
N LEU A 178 1.31 -0.15 4.83
CA LEU A 178 -0.13 -0.28 4.56
C LEU A 178 -0.48 -1.63 3.91
N GLN A 179 -1.78 -1.93 3.89
CA GLN A 179 -2.34 -3.18 3.36
C GLN A 179 -2.29 -3.29 1.83
N GLU A 180 -2.22 -2.17 1.10
CA GLU A 180 -2.37 -2.16 -0.37
C GLU A 180 -1.32 -3.02 -1.09
N SER A 181 -0.05 -3.02 -0.66
CA SER A 181 1.00 -3.85 -1.27
C SER A 181 0.74 -5.34 -1.08
N TYR A 182 0.17 -5.71 0.06
CA TYR A 182 -0.24 -7.09 0.33
C TYR A 182 -1.40 -7.49 -0.58
N VAL A 183 -2.40 -6.62 -0.69
CA VAL A 183 -3.57 -6.82 -1.57
C VAL A 183 -3.12 -7.00 -3.02
N ILE A 184 -2.27 -6.11 -3.53
CA ILE A 184 -1.74 -6.19 -4.90
C ILE A 184 -1.02 -7.53 -5.10
N PHE A 185 -0.13 -7.90 -4.18
CA PHE A 185 0.60 -9.15 -4.25
C PHE A 185 -0.33 -10.37 -4.29
N PHE A 186 -1.26 -10.50 -3.35
CA PHE A 186 -2.15 -11.66 -3.28
C PHE A 186 -3.19 -11.70 -4.41
N ILE A 187 -3.62 -10.55 -4.94
CA ILE A 187 -4.44 -10.49 -6.16
C ILE A 187 -3.64 -11.04 -7.35
N LEU A 188 -2.39 -10.59 -7.54
CA LEU A 188 -1.53 -11.08 -8.63
C LEU A 188 -1.18 -12.56 -8.45
N LEU A 189 -0.94 -13.01 -7.22
CA LEU A 189 -0.63 -14.41 -6.93
C LEU A 189 -1.83 -15.32 -7.24
N THR A 190 -3.03 -14.88 -6.84
CA THR A 190 -4.30 -15.56 -7.16
C THR A 190 -4.51 -15.61 -8.68
N ALA A 191 -4.33 -14.48 -9.37
CA ALA A 191 -4.46 -14.41 -10.82
C ALA A 191 -3.43 -15.30 -11.54
N TYR A 192 -2.17 -15.31 -11.09
CA TYR A 192 -1.13 -16.13 -11.67
C TYR A 192 -1.46 -17.63 -11.58
N PHE A 193 -1.83 -18.11 -10.40
CA PHE A 193 -2.18 -19.52 -10.22
C PHE A 193 -3.45 -19.91 -10.96
N PHE A 194 -4.46 -19.03 -11.00
CA PHE A 194 -5.66 -19.23 -11.79
C PHE A 194 -5.36 -19.34 -13.29
N LEU A 195 -4.59 -18.39 -13.85
CA LEU A 195 -4.19 -18.40 -15.24
C LEU A 195 -3.33 -19.63 -15.57
N ARG A 196 -2.45 -20.06 -14.66
CA ARG A 196 -1.68 -21.29 -14.84
C ARG A 196 -2.56 -22.55 -14.89
N SER A 197 -3.73 -22.54 -14.25
CA SER A 197 -4.67 -23.66 -14.26
C SER A 197 -5.55 -23.69 -15.51
N PHE A 198 -6.01 -22.54 -16.01
CA PHE A 198 -7.08 -22.48 -17.01
C PHE A 198 -6.75 -21.73 -18.29
N HIS A 199 -5.66 -20.96 -18.34
CA HIS A 199 -5.31 -20.23 -19.54
C HIS A 199 -4.73 -21.19 -20.59
N GLU A 200 -5.48 -21.38 -21.68
CA GLU A 200 -4.98 -22.02 -22.90
C GLU A 200 -4.14 -21.00 -23.67
N ALA A 201 -2.83 -21.00 -23.40
CA ALA A 201 -1.90 -20.12 -24.09
C ALA A 201 -1.86 -20.49 -25.58
N SER A 202 -2.00 -19.51 -26.47
CA SER A 202 -1.88 -19.71 -27.92
C SER A 202 -0.47 -20.12 -28.37
N VAL A 203 0.52 -19.96 -27.48
CA VAL A 203 1.91 -20.39 -27.67
C VAL A 203 2.38 -21.08 -26.39
N PRO A 204 2.86 -22.35 -26.43
CA PRO A 204 3.21 -23.10 -25.23
C PRO A 204 4.56 -22.64 -24.67
N HIS A 205 4.56 -21.54 -23.91
CA HIS A 205 5.73 -21.08 -23.15
C HIS A 205 5.70 -21.52 -21.68
N THR A 206 4.51 -21.74 -21.13
CA THR A 206 4.30 -22.19 -19.75
C THR A 206 3.27 -23.32 -19.76
N PRO A 207 3.63 -24.55 -19.35
CA PRO A 207 2.67 -25.65 -19.27
C PRO A 207 1.55 -25.33 -18.30
N GLN A 208 0.33 -25.71 -18.67
CA GLN A 208 -0.80 -25.68 -17.75
C GLN A 208 -0.52 -26.60 -16.56
N ASN A 209 -0.93 -26.16 -15.37
CA ASN A 209 -0.94 -26.98 -14.18
C ASN A 209 -2.34 -26.88 -13.54
N PRO A 210 -3.23 -27.85 -13.81
CA PRO A 210 -4.58 -27.87 -13.26
C PRO A 210 -4.64 -27.84 -11.73
N ASP A 211 -3.57 -28.26 -11.03
CA ASP A 211 -3.52 -28.24 -9.56
C ASP A 211 -3.23 -26.85 -9.00
N ALA A 212 -2.74 -25.93 -9.83
CA ALA A 212 -2.49 -24.54 -9.42
C ALA A 212 -3.77 -23.84 -8.92
N ILE A 213 -4.96 -24.29 -9.32
CA ILE A 213 -6.22 -23.72 -8.83
C ILE A 213 -6.36 -23.80 -7.30
N LEU A 214 -5.81 -24.84 -6.66
CA LEU A 214 -5.86 -24.97 -5.20
C LEU A 214 -5.02 -23.88 -4.52
N LEU A 215 -3.85 -23.56 -5.09
CA LEU A 215 -3.01 -22.46 -4.65
C LEU A 215 -3.66 -21.10 -4.92
N ALA A 216 -4.45 -20.96 -5.99
CA ALA A 216 -5.27 -19.77 -6.20
C ALA A 216 -6.33 -19.62 -5.09
N GLY A 217 -6.96 -20.71 -4.65
CA GLY A 217 -7.88 -20.72 -3.51
C GLY A 217 -7.23 -20.27 -2.20
N ILE A 218 -6.10 -20.85 -1.84
CA ILE A 218 -5.31 -20.45 -0.65
C ILE A 218 -4.90 -18.98 -0.75
N SER A 219 -4.37 -18.56 -1.89
CA SER A 219 -3.97 -17.18 -2.14
C SER A 219 -5.14 -16.19 -2.05
N LEU A 220 -6.33 -16.57 -2.53
CA LEU A 220 -7.54 -15.75 -2.42
C LEU A 220 -7.97 -15.60 -0.95
N GLY A 221 -7.94 -16.68 -0.17
CA GLY A 221 -8.23 -16.62 1.26
C GLY A 221 -7.25 -15.71 2.01
N LEU A 222 -5.96 -15.79 1.70
CA LEU A 222 -4.96 -14.85 2.23
C LEU A 222 -5.23 -13.41 1.76
N ALA A 223 -5.64 -13.20 0.52
CA ALA A 223 -6.03 -11.88 0.01
C ALA A 223 -7.19 -11.29 0.82
N VAL A 224 -8.21 -12.08 1.15
CA VAL A 224 -9.33 -11.66 2.01
C VAL A 224 -8.85 -11.31 3.41
N LEU A 225 -7.91 -12.09 3.98
CA LEU A 225 -7.30 -11.79 5.27
C LEU A 225 -6.39 -10.54 5.25
N THR A 226 -6.07 -9.98 4.09
CA THR A 226 -5.42 -8.66 3.99
C THR A 226 -6.43 -7.52 3.95
N LYS A 227 -7.45 -7.64 3.09
CA LYS A 227 -8.47 -6.60 2.87
C LYS A 227 -9.66 -7.18 2.11
N TYR A 228 -10.88 -6.87 2.54
CA TYR A 228 -12.09 -7.34 1.85
C TYR A 228 -12.19 -6.88 0.39
N THR A 229 -11.63 -5.71 0.04
CA THR A 229 -11.60 -5.23 -1.35
C THR A 229 -10.82 -6.15 -2.30
N ALA A 230 -9.96 -7.05 -1.77
CA ALA A 230 -9.27 -8.05 -2.57
C ALA A 230 -10.23 -9.02 -3.27
N LEU A 231 -11.45 -9.19 -2.76
CA LEU A 231 -12.52 -9.97 -3.40
C LEU A 231 -12.89 -9.47 -4.80
N ALA A 232 -12.48 -8.26 -5.20
CA ALA A 232 -12.66 -7.77 -6.57
C ALA A 232 -11.98 -8.66 -7.63
N ILE A 233 -11.02 -9.51 -7.26
CA ILE A 233 -10.46 -10.50 -8.18
C ILE A 233 -11.45 -11.63 -8.51
N ALA A 234 -12.35 -12.00 -7.58
CA ALA A 234 -13.30 -13.09 -7.79
C ALA A 234 -14.22 -12.89 -9.01
N PRO A 235 -14.91 -11.75 -9.20
CA PRO A 235 -15.72 -11.54 -10.40
C PRO A 235 -14.87 -11.44 -11.69
N ILE A 236 -13.63 -10.93 -11.63
CA ILE A 236 -12.71 -10.94 -12.78
C ILE A 236 -12.47 -12.38 -13.25
N LEU A 237 -12.10 -13.27 -12.32
CA LEU A 237 -11.79 -14.68 -12.63
C LEU A 237 -13.04 -15.45 -13.06
N ALA A 238 -14.17 -15.25 -12.39
CA ALA A 238 -15.44 -15.90 -12.72
C ALA A 238 -15.95 -15.48 -14.11
N SER A 239 -15.95 -14.17 -14.43
CA SER A 239 -16.32 -13.68 -15.76
C SER A 239 -15.35 -14.14 -16.83
N TYR A 240 -14.04 -14.18 -16.54
CA TYR A 240 -13.05 -14.71 -17.47
C TYR A 240 -13.33 -16.18 -17.80
N LEU A 241 -13.58 -17.01 -16.79
CA LEU A 241 -13.89 -18.44 -16.97
C LEU A 241 -15.20 -18.65 -17.71
N LEU A 242 -16.24 -17.90 -17.37
CA LEU A 242 -17.55 -17.96 -18.00
C LEU A 242 -17.47 -17.68 -19.51
N LEU A 243 -16.63 -16.72 -19.90
CA LEU A 243 -16.49 -16.28 -21.29
C LEU A 243 -15.47 -17.09 -22.10
N THR A 244 -14.55 -17.81 -21.45
CA THR A 244 -13.50 -18.59 -22.14
C THR A 244 -13.73 -20.10 -22.08
N ASN A 245 -14.10 -20.63 -20.92
CA ASN A 245 -14.29 -22.06 -20.70
C ASN A 245 -15.29 -22.35 -19.57
N PRO A 246 -16.61 -22.12 -19.78
CA PRO A 246 -17.63 -22.27 -18.75
C PRO A 246 -17.78 -23.70 -18.21
N ARG A 247 -17.28 -24.72 -18.93
CA ARG A 247 -17.30 -26.11 -18.46
C ARG A 247 -16.46 -26.32 -17.20
N GLN A 248 -15.49 -25.45 -16.94
CA GLN A 248 -14.66 -25.51 -15.74
C GLN A 248 -15.44 -25.25 -14.45
N PHE A 249 -16.65 -24.70 -14.49
CA PHE A 249 -17.54 -24.64 -13.32
C PHE A 249 -18.00 -26.03 -12.83
N LEU A 250 -17.87 -27.07 -13.66
CA LEU A 250 -18.11 -28.47 -13.26
C LEU A 250 -16.86 -29.13 -12.65
N ASN A 251 -15.70 -28.44 -12.65
CA ASN A 251 -14.45 -28.97 -12.13
C ASN A 251 -14.47 -28.98 -10.60
N LYS A 252 -14.40 -30.17 -10.00
CA LYS A 252 -14.38 -30.34 -8.53
C LYS A 252 -13.21 -29.59 -7.85
N LYS A 253 -12.07 -29.43 -8.52
CA LYS A 253 -10.91 -28.70 -7.98
C LYS A 253 -11.17 -27.20 -7.86
N LEU A 254 -12.00 -26.63 -8.73
CA LEU A 254 -12.42 -25.22 -8.61
C LEU A 254 -13.23 -25.02 -7.31
N TRP A 255 -14.20 -25.89 -7.06
CA TRP A 255 -14.99 -25.85 -5.83
C TRP A 255 -14.16 -26.12 -4.58
N LEU A 256 -13.22 -27.06 -4.65
CA LEU A 256 -12.25 -27.28 -3.56
C LEU A 256 -11.39 -26.04 -3.31
N ALA A 257 -10.96 -25.33 -4.36
CA ALA A 257 -10.23 -24.07 -4.21
C ALA A 257 -11.09 -22.99 -3.54
N ILE A 258 -12.38 -22.88 -3.87
CA ILE A 258 -13.31 -21.97 -3.20
C ILE A 258 -13.46 -22.35 -1.71
N LEU A 259 -13.61 -23.63 -1.39
CA LEU A 259 -13.65 -24.11 -0.01
C LEU A 259 -12.36 -23.82 0.75
N LEU A 260 -11.19 -23.97 0.10
CA LEU A 260 -9.90 -23.59 0.68
C LEU A 260 -9.80 -22.08 0.93
N ALA A 261 -10.32 -21.25 0.02
CA ALA A 261 -10.36 -19.81 0.21
C ALA A 261 -11.21 -19.44 1.44
N ILE A 262 -12.39 -20.05 1.58
CA ILE A 262 -13.28 -19.86 2.74
C ILE A 262 -12.61 -20.36 4.03
N PHE A 263 -11.95 -21.52 3.99
CA PHE A 263 -11.25 -22.09 5.13
C PHE A 263 -10.11 -21.18 5.59
N VAL A 264 -9.27 -20.68 4.68
CA VAL A 264 -8.20 -19.75 5.02
C VAL A 264 -8.77 -18.42 5.52
N ALA A 265 -9.87 -17.93 4.94
CA ALA A 265 -10.55 -16.72 5.41
C ALA A 265 -11.42 -16.93 6.67
N SER A 266 -11.45 -18.13 7.26
CA SER A 266 -12.33 -18.43 8.37
C SER A 266 -12.14 -17.55 9.62
N PRO A 267 -10.93 -17.04 9.97
CA PRO A 267 -10.78 -16.15 11.13
C PRO A 267 -11.69 -14.92 11.07
N VAL A 268 -11.73 -14.22 9.93
CA VAL A 268 -12.58 -13.02 9.78
C VAL A 268 -14.07 -13.38 9.69
N ILE A 269 -14.40 -14.55 9.14
CA ILE A 269 -15.78 -15.05 9.08
C ILE A 269 -16.28 -15.35 10.49
N VAL A 270 -15.51 -16.12 11.27
CA VAL A 270 -15.87 -16.47 12.66
C VAL A 270 -15.92 -15.22 13.53
N TYR A 271 -14.94 -14.32 13.41
CA TYR A 271 -14.94 -13.04 14.13
C TYR A 271 -16.25 -12.27 13.89
N ASN A 272 -16.64 -12.08 12.63
CA ASN A 272 -17.84 -11.34 12.27
C ASN A 272 -19.13 -12.04 12.68
N LEU A 273 -19.21 -13.37 12.57
CA LEU A 273 -20.36 -14.13 13.05
C LEU A 273 -20.53 -14.00 14.57
N MET A 274 -19.44 -14.07 15.32
CA MET A 274 -19.46 -13.93 16.78
C MET A 274 -19.76 -12.49 17.22
N LEU A 275 -19.20 -11.50 16.53
CA LEU A 275 -19.50 -10.09 16.77
C LEU A 275 -20.97 -9.78 16.50
N TYR A 276 -21.51 -10.28 15.38
CA TYR A 276 -22.93 -10.13 15.06
C TYR A 276 -23.83 -10.80 16.10
N LYS A 277 -23.50 -12.04 16.52
CA LYS A 277 -24.25 -12.76 17.55
C LYS A 277 -24.26 -12.03 18.90
N THR A 278 -23.19 -11.32 19.24
CA THR A 278 -23.03 -10.69 20.55
C THR A 278 -23.45 -9.22 20.58
N ARG A 279 -23.36 -8.50 19.46
CA ARG A 279 -23.60 -7.05 19.37
C ARG A 279 -24.66 -6.65 18.34
N GLY A 280 -25.13 -7.57 17.51
CA GLY A 280 -26.15 -7.31 16.49
C GLY A 280 -25.63 -6.62 15.23
N HIS A 281 -24.31 -6.47 15.07
CA HIS A 281 -23.68 -5.87 13.91
C HIS A 281 -22.32 -6.53 13.60
N PHE A 282 -21.86 -6.40 12.37
CA PHE A 282 -20.56 -6.87 11.93
C PHE A 282 -19.43 -5.89 12.32
N ASP A 283 -18.21 -6.19 11.86
CA ASP A 283 -17.09 -5.26 11.91
C ASP A 283 -17.40 -3.97 11.14
N PHE A 284 -16.62 -2.93 11.36
CA PHE A 284 -16.83 -1.60 10.80
C PHE A 284 -16.96 -1.60 9.27
N GLN A 285 -16.19 -2.42 8.57
CA GLN A 285 -16.22 -2.46 7.10
C GLN A 285 -17.46 -3.18 6.60
N LEU A 286 -17.80 -4.34 7.17
CA LEU A 286 -18.97 -5.10 6.78
C LEU A 286 -20.26 -4.41 7.22
N SER A 287 -20.30 -3.78 8.39
CA SER A 287 -21.42 -2.93 8.80
C SER A 287 -21.67 -1.82 7.79
N TYR A 288 -20.62 -1.15 7.30
CA TYR A 288 -20.77 -0.17 6.23
C TYR A 288 -21.34 -0.77 4.93
N ILE A 289 -20.83 -1.94 4.50
CA ILE A 289 -21.28 -2.61 3.28
C ILE A 289 -22.75 -3.08 3.38
N PHE A 290 -23.16 -3.56 4.56
CA PHE A 290 -24.51 -4.04 4.83
C PHE A 290 -25.45 -2.97 5.40
N HIS A 291 -25.05 -1.69 5.37
CA HIS A 291 -25.84 -0.55 5.86
C HIS A 291 -26.32 -0.71 7.33
N GLN A 292 -25.45 -1.23 8.19
CA GLN A 292 -25.64 -1.24 9.64
C GLN A 292 -25.01 0.02 10.23
N TYR A 293 -25.75 0.69 11.13
CA TYR A 293 -25.32 1.94 11.76
C TYR A 293 -25.27 1.77 13.29
N PRO A 294 -24.27 1.05 13.81
CA PRO A 294 -24.18 0.83 15.25
C PRO A 294 -23.80 2.13 15.97
N GLU A 295 -24.38 2.34 17.16
CA GLU A 295 -24.19 3.55 17.97
C GLU A 295 -22.73 3.81 18.38
N VAL A 296 -21.88 2.78 18.33
CA VAL A 296 -20.46 2.83 18.72
C VAL A 296 -19.55 3.46 17.65
N TRP A 297 -20.02 3.58 16.40
CA TRP A 297 -19.26 4.10 15.26
C TRP A 297 -20.05 5.17 14.49
N LYS A 298 -20.46 6.23 15.19
CA LYS A 298 -21.26 7.32 14.60
C LYS A 298 -20.47 8.17 13.60
N ILE A 299 -19.15 8.22 13.77
CA ILE A 299 -18.24 8.90 12.86
C ILE A 299 -17.54 7.82 12.05
N THR A 300 -17.43 8.03 10.75
CA THR A 300 -16.73 7.13 9.84
C THR A 300 -15.54 7.85 9.21
N PRO A 301 -14.44 8.04 9.96
CA PRO A 301 -13.27 8.77 9.46
C PRO A 301 -12.78 8.16 8.14
N GLY A 302 -12.53 9.00 7.14
CA GLY A 302 -12.03 8.55 5.83
C GLY A 302 -13.07 7.83 4.94
N LYS A 303 -14.35 7.81 5.32
CA LYS A 303 -15.47 7.27 4.50
C LYS A 303 -16.35 8.36 3.88
N GLU A 304 -15.88 9.61 3.84
CA GLU A 304 -16.45 10.65 2.98
C GLU A 304 -16.10 10.37 1.51
N ILE A 305 -16.71 9.35 0.93
CA ILE A 305 -16.37 8.85 -0.41
C ILE A 305 -16.94 9.78 -1.52
N GLY A 306 -17.62 10.88 -1.16
CA GLY A 306 -18.31 11.77 -2.09
C GLY A 306 -19.43 11.06 -2.88
N THR A 307 -20.15 11.79 -3.73
CA THR A 307 -21.15 11.19 -4.63
C THR A 307 -20.47 10.48 -5.81
N ILE A 308 -21.18 9.60 -6.52
CA ILE A 308 -20.64 8.95 -7.74
C ILE A 308 -20.11 9.99 -8.76
N PRO A 309 -20.82 11.09 -9.08
CA PRO A 309 -20.28 12.17 -9.90
C PRO A 309 -18.96 12.75 -9.39
N ASP A 310 -18.82 12.99 -8.09
CA ASP A 310 -17.59 13.53 -7.50
C ASP A 310 -16.43 12.54 -7.66
N ARG A 311 -16.70 11.24 -7.51
CA ARG A 311 -15.71 10.18 -7.72
C ARG A 311 -15.28 10.11 -9.18
N ILE A 312 -16.20 10.24 -10.13
CA ILE A 312 -15.88 10.26 -11.56
C ILE A 312 -15.00 11.48 -11.89
N ARG A 313 -15.32 12.66 -11.35
CA ARG A 313 -14.53 13.89 -11.56
C ARG A 313 -13.16 13.84 -10.88
N GLY A 314 -13.09 13.24 -9.69
CA GLY A 314 -11.85 13.12 -8.91
C GLY A 314 -10.89 12.06 -9.44
N PHE A 315 -11.38 11.05 -10.16
CA PHE A 315 -10.55 9.95 -10.66
C PHE A 315 -9.38 10.41 -11.55
N PRO A 316 -9.58 11.23 -12.61
CA PRO A 316 -8.47 11.70 -13.44
C PRO A 316 -7.44 12.52 -12.65
N ALA A 317 -7.91 13.41 -11.77
CA ALA A 317 -7.04 14.25 -10.95
C ALA A 317 -6.15 13.41 -10.03
N ASN A 318 -6.71 12.41 -9.35
CA ASN A 318 -5.95 11.52 -8.47
C ASN A 318 -5.05 10.57 -9.25
N LEU A 319 -5.44 10.16 -10.47
CA LEU A 319 -4.59 9.35 -11.34
C LEU A 319 -3.34 10.12 -11.76
N ILE A 320 -3.51 11.39 -12.19
CA ILE A 320 -2.43 12.32 -12.51
C ILE A 320 -1.57 12.61 -11.29
N ALA A 321 -2.19 12.84 -10.14
CA ALA A 321 -1.48 13.10 -8.89
C ALA A 321 -0.60 11.93 -8.45
N SER A 322 -0.94 10.70 -8.83
CA SER A 322 -0.32 9.49 -8.31
C SER A 322 0.62 8.76 -9.28
N ASN A 323 0.73 9.19 -10.54
CA ASN A 323 1.60 8.59 -11.54
C ASN A 323 2.44 9.66 -12.24
N SER A 324 3.48 9.24 -12.98
CA SER A 324 4.18 10.16 -13.88
C SER A 324 3.26 10.52 -15.06
N TRP A 325 3.42 11.73 -15.58
CA TRP A 325 2.70 12.15 -16.79
C TRP A 325 3.03 11.24 -17.98
N LEU A 326 4.29 10.81 -18.09
CA LEU A 326 4.76 9.92 -19.16
C LEU A 326 4.06 8.56 -19.10
N MET A 327 3.94 7.96 -17.90
CA MET A 327 3.25 6.69 -17.72
C MET A 327 1.78 6.78 -18.11
N ILE A 328 1.10 7.86 -17.71
CA ILE A 328 -0.31 8.08 -18.07
C ILE A 328 -0.45 8.28 -19.58
N SER A 329 0.45 9.04 -20.22
CA SER A 329 0.45 9.22 -21.66
C SER A 329 0.64 7.89 -22.40
N LEU A 330 1.60 7.07 -21.98
CA LEU A 330 1.82 5.73 -22.56
C LEU A 330 0.60 4.83 -22.37
N TRP A 331 -0.03 4.89 -21.20
CA TRP A 331 -1.26 4.15 -20.95
C TRP A 331 -2.41 4.61 -21.84
N ALA A 332 -2.63 5.92 -21.98
CA ALA A 332 -3.66 6.49 -22.85
C ALA A 332 -3.43 6.08 -24.31
N ILE A 333 -2.18 6.11 -24.79
CA ILE A 333 -1.82 5.62 -26.13
C ILE A 333 -2.13 4.12 -26.26
N SER A 334 -1.88 3.31 -25.22
CA SER A 334 -2.24 1.88 -25.21
C SER A 334 -3.75 1.64 -25.35
N LEU A 335 -4.58 2.46 -24.71
CA LEU A 335 -6.03 2.40 -24.82
C LEU A 335 -6.50 2.82 -26.22
N LEU A 336 -5.99 3.95 -26.74
CA LEU A 336 -6.32 4.44 -28.07
C LEU A 336 -5.93 3.44 -29.16
N ALA A 337 -4.76 2.81 -29.04
CA ALA A 337 -4.31 1.78 -29.98
C ALA A 337 -5.20 0.53 -29.95
N PHE A 338 -5.68 0.12 -28.77
CA PHE A 338 -6.63 -0.98 -28.65
C PHE A 338 -7.98 -0.64 -29.33
N LEU A 339 -8.52 0.56 -29.08
CA LEU A 339 -9.75 1.04 -29.72
C LEU A 339 -9.60 1.14 -31.24
N TRP A 340 -8.46 1.66 -31.70
CA TRP A 340 -8.13 1.74 -33.12
C TRP A 340 -8.04 0.35 -33.78
N ALA A 341 -7.44 -0.63 -33.10
CA ALA A 341 -7.40 -2.01 -33.59
C ALA A 341 -8.81 -2.62 -33.74
N LEU A 342 -9.73 -2.34 -32.81
CA LEU A 342 -11.14 -2.75 -32.92
C LEU A 342 -11.86 -2.04 -34.07
N ALA A 343 -11.62 -0.73 -34.27
CA ALA A 343 -12.20 0.04 -35.35
C ALA A 343 -11.75 -0.48 -36.72
N ILE A 344 -10.44 -0.72 -36.91
CA ILE A 344 -9.90 -1.33 -38.13
C ILE A 344 -10.47 -2.72 -38.35
N ALA A 345 -10.53 -3.57 -37.31
CA ALA A 345 -11.07 -4.91 -37.45
C ALA A 345 -12.53 -4.88 -37.91
N THR A 346 -13.33 -3.98 -37.35
CA THR A 346 -14.72 -3.75 -37.76
C THR A 346 -14.79 -3.27 -39.21
N TRP A 347 -13.99 -2.28 -39.59
CA TRP A 347 -13.97 -1.71 -40.94
C TRP A 347 -13.54 -2.72 -42.01
N GLN A 348 -12.52 -3.52 -41.71
CA GLN A 348 -12.00 -4.56 -42.60
C GLN A 348 -12.78 -5.88 -42.50
N LYS A 349 -13.90 -5.92 -41.75
CA LYS A 349 -14.73 -7.12 -41.50
C LYS A 349 -13.93 -8.33 -40.97
N ILE A 350 -12.88 -8.05 -40.21
CA ILE A 350 -12.07 -9.04 -39.52
C ILE A 350 -12.78 -9.40 -38.21
N PRO A 351 -12.79 -10.68 -37.78
CA PRO A 351 -13.37 -11.07 -36.50
C PRO A 351 -12.66 -10.42 -35.32
N TYR A 352 -13.17 -9.26 -34.85
CA TYR A 352 -12.66 -8.51 -33.70
C TYR A 352 -12.72 -9.31 -32.38
N ARG A 353 -13.52 -10.39 -32.34
CA ARG A 353 -13.62 -11.31 -31.18
C ARG A 353 -12.26 -11.85 -30.77
N ALA A 354 -11.37 -12.17 -31.72
CA ALA A 354 -10.03 -12.67 -31.39
C ALA A 354 -9.20 -11.64 -30.59
N ILE A 355 -9.34 -10.35 -30.91
CA ILE A 355 -8.68 -9.24 -30.19
C ILE A 355 -9.21 -9.18 -28.76
N ILE A 356 -10.54 -9.21 -28.62
CA ILE A 356 -11.20 -9.13 -27.31
C ILE A 356 -10.79 -10.34 -26.46
N THR A 357 -10.88 -11.56 -26.98
CA THR A 357 -10.54 -12.79 -26.24
C THR A 357 -9.09 -12.77 -25.78
N LYS A 358 -8.16 -12.31 -26.63
CA LYS A 358 -6.73 -12.20 -26.28
C LYS A 358 -6.48 -11.23 -25.12
N HIS A 359 -7.25 -10.14 -25.03
CA HIS A 359 -7.10 -9.13 -23.98
C HIS A 359 -8.17 -9.22 -22.89
N LEU A 360 -8.96 -10.29 -22.87
CA LEU A 360 -10.15 -10.39 -22.04
C LEU A 360 -9.84 -10.28 -20.55
N PHE A 361 -8.79 -10.95 -20.07
CA PHE A 361 -8.37 -10.86 -18.67
C PHE A 361 -8.06 -9.42 -18.26
N LEU A 362 -7.32 -8.69 -19.11
CA LEU A 362 -6.94 -7.30 -18.88
C LEU A 362 -8.16 -6.36 -18.92
N LEU A 363 -9.08 -6.56 -19.86
CA LEU A 363 -10.32 -5.79 -19.98
C LEU A 363 -11.23 -5.98 -18.77
N LEU A 364 -11.42 -7.24 -18.33
CA LEU A 364 -12.20 -7.54 -17.13
C LEU A 364 -11.53 -6.97 -15.87
N SER A 365 -10.20 -7.01 -15.80
CA SER A 365 -9.45 -6.41 -14.69
C SER A 365 -9.68 -4.91 -14.60
N PHE A 366 -9.57 -4.17 -15.71
CA PHE A 366 -9.91 -2.75 -15.73
C PHE A 366 -11.37 -2.50 -15.37
N LEU A 367 -12.31 -3.25 -15.95
CA LEU A 367 -13.75 -3.08 -15.69
C LEU A 367 -14.07 -3.20 -14.19
N PHE A 368 -13.69 -4.30 -13.55
CA PHE A 368 -14.05 -4.57 -12.16
C PHE A 368 -13.23 -3.73 -11.17
N LEU A 369 -11.97 -3.41 -11.46
CA LEU A 369 -11.19 -2.53 -10.60
C LEU A 369 -11.67 -1.08 -10.69
N LEU A 370 -12.04 -0.59 -11.87
CA LEU A 370 -12.67 0.73 -12.00
C LEU A 370 -14.02 0.77 -11.28
N ALA A 371 -14.84 -0.28 -11.40
CA ALA A 371 -16.08 -0.39 -10.64
C ALA A 371 -15.83 -0.37 -9.11
N LEU A 372 -14.84 -1.13 -8.63
CA LEU A 372 -14.43 -1.10 -7.23
C LEU A 372 -14.00 0.31 -6.81
N ILE A 373 -13.13 0.95 -7.58
CA ILE A 373 -12.61 2.30 -7.28
C ILE A 373 -13.74 3.34 -7.25
N LEU A 374 -14.73 3.22 -8.13
CA LEU A 374 -15.92 4.07 -8.09
C LEU A 374 -16.81 3.76 -6.88
N PHE A 375 -16.81 2.52 -6.38
CA PHE A 375 -17.54 2.13 -5.17
C PHE A 375 -16.85 2.64 -3.89
N ILE A 376 -15.53 2.48 -3.76
CA ILE A 376 -14.75 2.82 -2.55
C ILE A 376 -14.11 4.21 -2.58
N GLY A 377 -14.16 4.92 -3.72
CA GLY A 377 -13.56 6.24 -3.94
C GLY A 377 -12.17 6.18 -4.58
N PRO A 378 -11.81 7.16 -5.44
CA PRO A 378 -10.55 7.15 -6.18
C PRO A 378 -9.36 7.72 -5.39
N ALA A 379 -9.20 7.35 -4.12
CA ALA A 379 -8.05 7.80 -3.34
C ALA A 379 -6.73 7.33 -3.99
N PRO A 380 -5.65 8.14 -3.97
CA PRO A 380 -4.38 7.80 -4.64
C PRO A 380 -3.84 6.40 -4.32
N ARG A 381 -3.97 5.93 -3.08
CA ARG A 381 -3.55 4.58 -2.68
C ARG A 381 -4.33 3.46 -3.35
N PHE A 382 -5.64 3.63 -3.61
CA PHE A 382 -6.48 2.62 -4.26
C PHE A 382 -6.25 2.56 -5.77
N LEU A 383 -5.82 3.67 -6.37
CA LEU A 383 -5.41 3.68 -7.78
C LEU A 383 -4.21 2.78 -8.04
N SER A 384 -3.43 2.45 -7.01
CA SER A 384 -2.32 1.50 -7.10
C SER A 384 -2.72 0.09 -7.51
N TYR A 385 -4.00 -0.27 -7.34
CA TYR A 385 -4.52 -1.55 -7.83
C TYR A 385 -4.50 -1.63 -9.36
N LEU A 386 -4.51 -0.49 -10.06
CA LEU A 386 -4.43 -0.42 -11.52
C LEU A 386 -2.99 -0.55 -12.04
N ALA A 387 -1.96 -0.26 -11.22
CA ALA A 387 -0.58 -0.15 -11.67
C ALA A 387 -0.06 -1.41 -12.41
N PRO A 388 -0.31 -2.66 -11.94
CA PRO A 388 0.13 -3.85 -12.66
C PRO A 388 -0.53 -3.99 -14.05
N TYR A 389 -1.81 -3.63 -14.14
CA TYR A 389 -2.60 -3.75 -15.37
C TYR A 389 -2.27 -2.64 -16.37
N ILE A 390 -1.99 -1.43 -15.89
CA ILE A 390 -1.43 -0.33 -16.70
C ILE A 390 -0.07 -0.74 -17.27
N ALA A 391 0.83 -1.26 -16.43
CA ALA A 391 2.14 -1.73 -16.87
C ALA A 391 2.02 -2.84 -17.94
N LEU A 392 1.10 -3.78 -17.75
CA LEU A 392 0.84 -4.86 -18.69
C LEU A 392 0.27 -4.35 -20.02
N SER A 393 -0.67 -3.40 -20.00
CA SER A 393 -1.26 -2.85 -21.23
C SER A 393 -0.24 -2.04 -22.05
N VAL A 394 0.56 -1.20 -21.38
CA VAL A 394 1.65 -0.44 -22.02
C VAL A 394 2.69 -1.40 -22.60
N ALA A 395 3.06 -2.45 -21.87
CA ALA A 395 4.01 -3.45 -22.35
C ALA A 395 3.50 -4.19 -23.60
N CYS A 396 2.23 -4.57 -23.62
CA CYS A 396 1.63 -5.24 -24.77
C CYS A 396 1.67 -4.36 -26.02
N LEU A 397 1.28 -3.08 -25.88
CA LEU A 397 1.34 -2.13 -26.99
C LEU A 397 2.79 -1.90 -27.43
N GLY A 398 3.71 -1.70 -26.48
CA GLY A 398 5.11 -1.40 -26.77
C GLY A 398 5.77 -2.49 -27.61
N ILE A 399 5.58 -3.77 -27.24
CA ILE A 399 6.07 -4.90 -28.04
C ILE A 399 5.38 -4.97 -29.40
N TYR A 400 4.06 -4.76 -29.45
CA TYR A 400 3.30 -4.74 -30.70
C TYR A 400 3.80 -3.67 -31.69
N ALA A 401 4.14 -2.48 -31.20
CA ALA A 401 4.70 -1.39 -32.00
C ALA A 401 6.13 -1.72 -32.44
N TYR A 402 6.96 -2.23 -31.52
CA TYR A 402 8.35 -2.62 -31.79
C TYR A 402 8.47 -3.66 -32.90
N ASP A 403 7.66 -4.71 -32.86
CA ASP A 403 7.71 -5.79 -33.86
C ASP A 403 7.31 -5.31 -35.28
N ARG A 404 6.71 -4.12 -35.41
CA ARG A 404 6.36 -3.48 -36.70
C ARG A 404 7.38 -2.44 -37.18
N LEU A 405 8.35 -2.07 -36.36
CA LEU A 405 9.43 -1.19 -36.80
C LEU A 405 10.33 -1.95 -37.77
N TYR A 406 10.73 -1.30 -38.87
CA TYR A 406 11.83 -1.82 -39.70
C TYR A 406 13.08 -2.02 -38.84
N THR A 407 13.90 -3.02 -39.17
CA THR A 407 15.06 -3.43 -38.37
C THR A 407 16.00 -2.28 -38.01
N HIS A 408 16.17 -1.29 -38.90
CA HIS A 408 16.98 -0.10 -38.61
C HIS A 408 16.36 0.78 -37.50
N TRP A 409 15.04 0.90 -37.43
CA TRP A 409 14.31 1.65 -36.40
C TRP A 409 14.16 0.90 -35.07
N GLN A 410 14.33 -0.43 -35.06
CA GLN A 410 14.26 -1.23 -33.83
C GLN A 410 15.32 -0.80 -32.80
N LYS A 411 16.56 -0.48 -33.25
CA LYS A 411 17.61 0.04 -32.37
C LYS A 411 17.20 1.37 -31.72
N LEU A 412 16.59 2.27 -32.50
CA LEU A 412 16.05 3.52 -31.97
C LEU A 412 14.91 3.28 -30.98
N GLY A 413 14.01 2.34 -31.26
CA GLY A 413 12.94 1.96 -30.35
C GLY A 413 13.46 1.48 -28.98
N ILE A 414 14.53 0.68 -28.97
CA ILE A 414 15.21 0.26 -27.73
C ILE A 414 15.82 1.47 -27.01
N ALA A 415 16.48 2.37 -27.74
CA ALA A 415 17.07 3.57 -27.15
C ALA A 415 16.00 4.47 -26.49
N ILE A 416 14.87 4.71 -27.17
CA ILE A 416 13.73 5.45 -26.63
C ILE A 416 13.20 4.78 -25.37
N PHE A 417 13.03 3.45 -25.39
CA PHE A 417 12.59 2.71 -24.21
C PHE A 417 13.54 2.87 -23.02
N LEU A 418 14.87 2.81 -23.24
CA LEU A 418 15.85 3.04 -22.19
C LEU A 418 15.75 4.45 -21.61
N VAL A 419 15.55 5.48 -22.45
CA VAL A 419 15.33 6.86 -22.00
C VAL A 419 14.06 6.97 -21.14
N ILE A 420 12.96 6.32 -21.54
CA ILE A 420 11.72 6.26 -20.75
C ILE A 420 12.00 5.61 -19.39
N CYS A 421 12.71 4.48 -19.34
CA CYS A 421 13.06 3.83 -18.08
C CYS A 421 13.93 4.72 -17.18
N VAL A 422 14.94 5.40 -17.73
CA VAL A 422 15.78 6.33 -16.96
C VAL A 422 14.96 7.48 -16.41
N PHE A 423 14.05 8.05 -17.21
CA PHE A 423 13.11 9.06 -16.75
C PHE A 423 12.25 8.54 -15.59
N GLU A 424 11.64 7.37 -15.73
CA GLU A 424 10.79 6.80 -14.67
C GLU A 424 11.58 6.50 -13.39
N VAL A 425 12.82 6.02 -13.49
CA VAL A 425 13.69 5.83 -12.33
C VAL A 425 13.96 7.16 -11.63
N PHE A 426 14.30 8.21 -12.37
CA PHE A 426 14.53 9.54 -11.81
C PHE A 426 13.27 10.13 -11.18
N TYR A 427 12.14 10.07 -11.90
CA TYR A 427 10.85 10.56 -11.44
C TYR A 427 10.42 9.86 -10.16
N THR A 428 10.58 8.54 -10.10
CA THR A 428 10.28 7.73 -8.93
C THR A 428 11.24 7.98 -7.78
N TYR A 429 12.54 8.13 -8.04
CA TYR A 429 13.50 8.50 -6.99
C TYR A 429 13.18 9.87 -6.38
N ASN A 430 12.93 10.87 -7.23
CA ASN A 430 12.59 12.22 -6.80
C ASN A 430 11.28 12.25 -6.01
N SER A 431 10.28 11.50 -6.47
CA SER A 431 8.97 11.43 -5.84
C SER A 431 8.97 10.59 -4.56
N ALA A 432 9.57 9.39 -4.57
CA ALA A 432 9.37 8.31 -3.61
C ALA A 432 10.58 7.97 -2.72
N ILE A 433 11.76 8.57 -2.95
CA ILE A 433 12.98 8.28 -2.17
C ILE A 433 13.59 9.52 -1.52
N ARG A 434 13.68 10.66 -2.21
CA ARG A 434 14.19 11.92 -1.60
C ARG A 434 13.34 12.37 -0.42
N TRP A 435 13.91 13.07 0.55
CA TRP A 435 13.10 13.68 1.64
C TRP A 435 12.09 14.67 1.10
N TYR A 436 12.58 15.57 0.24
CA TYR A 436 11.80 16.59 -0.42
C TYR A 436 12.06 16.51 -1.92
N PRO A 437 11.01 16.36 -2.75
CA PRO A 437 11.15 16.36 -4.19
C PRO A 437 11.60 17.74 -4.69
N VAL A 438 12.35 17.75 -5.79
CA VAL A 438 12.87 18.98 -6.41
C VAL A 438 12.23 19.19 -7.79
N GLY A 439 12.00 20.45 -8.16
CA GLY A 439 11.45 20.84 -9.46
C GLY A 439 9.96 21.14 -9.40
N GLN A 440 9.34 21.31 -10.57
CA GLN A 440 7.91 21.62 -10.65
C GLN A 440 7.07 20.35 -10.46
N LYS A 441 6.03 20.46 -9.63
CA LYS A 441 5.02 19.42 -9.42
C LYS A 441 4.45 18.95 -10.76
N THR A 442 4.06 17.68 -10.85
CA THR A 442 3.60 16.98 -12.06
C THR A 442 4.74 16.61 -13.01
N TRP A 443 5.62 17.55 -13.38
CA TRP A 443 6.70 17.31 -14.35
C TRP A 443 7.88 16.54 -13.79
N ALA A 444 8.31 16.88 -12.56
CA ALA A 444 9.49 16.30 -11.92
C ALA A 444 9.14 15.27 -10.84
N TYR A 445 7.94 15.33 -10.26
CA TYR A 445 7.50 14.41 -9.22
C TYR A 445 5.96 14.30 -9.09
N ALA A 446 5.51 13.16 -8.56
CA ALA A 446 4.11 12.88 -8.25
C ALA A 446 3.68 13.50 -6.92
N SER A 447 2.38 13.78 -6.80
CA SER A 447 1.74 14.43 -5.64
C SER A 447 1.35 13.46 -4.53
N ILE A 448 2.05 12.33 -4.44
CA ILE A 448 1.88 11.32 -3.39
C ILE A 448 3.00 11.49 -2.36
N ARG A 449 2.90 10.83 -1.20
CA ARG A 449 4.03 10.56 -0.30
C ARG A 449 4.49 11.74 0.59
N TYR A 450 3.57 12.54 1.13
CA TYR A 450 3.91 13.51 2.19
C TYR A 450 4.36 12.82 3.49
N GLU A 451 3.98 11.56 3.67
CA GLU A 451 4.27 10.73 4.83
C GLU A 451 5.76 10.37 4.96
N ASN A 452 6.52 10.37 3.86
CA ASN A 452 7.96 10.09 3.91
C ASN A 452 8.83 11.33 4.15
N TYR A 453 8.23 12.50 4.35
CA TYR A 453 8.99 13.68 4.74
C TYR A 453 9.52 13.44 6.15
N ASN A 454 10.74 13.92 6.42
CA ASN A 454 11.28 13.93 7.77
C ASN A 454 11.09 15.32 8.35
N TRP A 455 9.97 15.46 9.03
CA TRP A 455 9.59 16.62 9.83
C TRP A 455 10.29 16.64 11.20
N GLY A 456 11.07 15.62 11.54
CA GLY A 456 11.82 15.50 12.79
C GLY A 456 11.20 14.52 13.79
N TYR A 457 10.10 13.84 13.45
CA TYR A 457 9.47 12.86 14.34
C TYR A 457 10.37 11.66 14.61
N ASN A 458 11.07 11.15 13.60
CA ASN A 458 12.06 10.09 13.81
C ASN A 458 13.25 10.54 14.66
N THR A 459 13.62 11.84 14.61
CA THR A 459 14.66 12.40 15.48
C THR A 459 14.19 12.40 16.94
N LEU A 460 12.94 12.77 17.19
CA LEU A 460 12.32 12.68 18.51
C LEU A 460 12.26 11.24 19.03
N ASP A 461 11.81 10.30 18.20
CA ASP A 461 11.73 8.88 18.58
C ASP A 461 13.12 8.32 18.95
N ALA A 462 14.13 8.61 18.13
CA ALA A 462 15.51 8.20 18.40
C ALA A 462 16.08 8.84 19.69
N TYR A 463 15.73 10.10 19.96
CA TYR A 463 16.13 10.78 21.20
C TYR A 463 15.51 10.10 22.43
N LEU A 464 14.19 9.83 22.40
CA LEU A 464 13.49 9.18 23.51
C LEU A 464 13.98 7.74 23.72
N ALA A 465 14.15 6.98 22.65
CA ALA A 465 14.69 5.61 22.71
C ALA A 465 16.06 5.59 23.41
N LYS A 466 16.94 6.53 23.06
CA LYS A 466 18.27 6.67 23.69
C LYS A 466 18.17 7.10 25.16
N GLU A 467 17.30 8.05 25.49
CA GLU A 467 17.12 8.52 26.88
C GLU A 467 16.56 7.43 27.78
N LEU A 468 15.72 6.52 27.26
CA LEU A 468 15.03 5.49 28.02
C LEU A 468 15.69 4.10 27.92
N GLU A 469 16.79 3.98 27.16
CA GLU A 469 17.50 2.72 26.95
C GLU A 469 17.94 2.07 28.28
N GLY A 470 17.63 0.78 28.45
CA GLY A 470 17.98 0.02 29.66
C GLY A 470 17.23 0.44 30.94
N LYS A 471 16.15 1.21 30.80
CA LYS A 471 15.33 1.71 31.91
C LYS A 471 13.91 1.16 31.83
N ILE A 472 13.28 1.09 32.99
CA ILE A 472 11.85 0.77 33.15
C ILE A 472 11.19 1.86 33.98
N PRO A 473 9.89 2.15 33.76
CA PRO A 473 9.17 3.11 34.59
C PRO A 473 9.16 2.66 36.05
N ALA A 474 9.48 3.57 36.98
CA ALA A 474 9.41 3.30 38.41
C ALA A 474 7.97 3.22 38.93
N PHE A 475 7.03 3.83 38.22
CA PHE A 475 5.59 3.83 38.47
C PHE A 475 4.84 3.95 37.14
N THR A 476 3.62 3.45 37.11
CA THR A 476 2.69 3.55 35.98
C THR A 476 1.43 4.27 36.43
N PHE A 477 0.76 4.98 35.52
CA PHE A 477 -0.60 5.46 35.79
C PHE A 477 -1.59 4.30 35.69
N GLN A 478 -2.64 4.34 36.49
CA GLN A 478 -3.74 3.38 36.37
C GLN A 478 -4.43 3.60 35.03
N SER A 479 -4.50 2.57 34.20
CA SER A 479 -5.17 2.66 32.91
C SER A 479 -6.68 2.63 33.08
N LYS A 480 -7.39 3.26 32.14
CA LYS A 480 -8.85 3.14 32.04
C LYS A 480 -9.29 1.69 31.81
N TYR A 481 -8.48 0.92 31.09
CA TYR A 481 -8.79 -0.45 30.67
C TYR A 481 -7.77 -1.45 31.23
N GLN A 482 -8.26 -2.57 31.77
CA GLN A 482 -7.43 -3.59 32.40
C GLN A 482 -6.54 -4.34 31.40
N PHE A 483 -6.95 -4.45 30.13
CA PHE A 483 -6.07 -5.03 29.11
C PHE A 483 -4.79 -4.22 28.91
N ILE A 484 -4.82 -2.89 29.08
CA ILE A 484 -3.63 -2.04 29.01
C ILE A 484 -2.72 -2.33 30.20
N ASP A 485 -3.29 -2.39 31.42
CA ASP A 485 -2.52 -2.71 32.62
C ASP A 485 -1.80 -4.07 32.50
N ARG A 486 -2.44 -5.07 31.87
CA ARG A 486 -1.83 -6.38 31.58
C ARG A 486 -0.66 -6.27 30.60
N ILE A 487 -0.77 -5.47 29.55
CA ILE A 487 0.31 -5.23 28.57
C ILE A 487 1.50 -4.57 29.27
N GLN A 488 1.26 -3.49 30.00
CA GLN A 488 2.29 -2.75 30.73
C GLN A 488 2.99 -3.64 31.76
N THR A 489 2.22 -4.39 32.55
CA THR A 489 2.77 -5.32 33.57
C THR A 489 3.66 -6.37 32.92
N THR A 490 3.25 -6.92 31.77
CA THR A 490 4.02 -7.93 31.03
C THR A 490 5.31 -7.34 30.48
N ALA A 491 5.26 -6.13 29.90
CA ALA A 491 6.43 -5.42 29.38
C ALA A 491 7.44 -5.11 30.48
N ILE A 492 6.99 -4.54 31.60
CA ILE A 492 7.85 -4.23 32.76
C ILE A 492 8.45 -5.51 33.34
N ALA A 493 7.70 -6.60 33.43
CA ALA A 493 8.21 -7.88 33.92
C ALA A 493 9.28 -8.47 32.99
N ARG A 494 9.12 -8.35 31.66
CA ARG A 494 10.13 -8.74 30.67
C ARG A 494 11.41 -7.93 30.86
N ASP A 495 11.29 -6.61 30.96
CA ASP A 495 12.44 -5.71 31.00
C ASP A 495 13.17 -5.80 32.35
N LYS A 496 12.47 -6.07 33.46
CA LYS A 496 13.07 -6.43 34.75
C LYS A 496 13.94 -7.68 34.64
N LYS A 497 13.53 -8.71 33.88
CA LYS A 497 14.34 -9.93 33.65
C LYS A 497 15.61 -9.64 32.85
N LEU A 498 15.62 -8.58 32.04
CA LEU A 498 16.80 -8.11 31.31
C LEU A 498 17.74 -7.24 32.17
N GLY A 499 17.40 -7.00 33.45
CA GLY A 499 18.21 -6.23 34.39
C GLY A 499 18.07 -4.71 34.25
N TYR A 500 17.01 -4.24 33.59
CA TYR A 500 16.77 -2.81 33.40
C TYR A 500 16.44 -2.11 34.73
N LYS A 501 16.85 -0.86 34.86
CA LYS A 501 16.78 -0.11 36.12
C LYS A 501 15.53 0.77 36.18
N GLY A 502 14.91 0.83 37.36
CA GLY A 502 13.80 1.74 37.62
C GLY A 502 14.21 3.20 37.42
N TYR A 503 13.41 3.93 36.63
CA TYR A 503 13.61 5.34 36.34
C TYR A 503 12.31 6.09 36.59
N ALA A 504 12.36 7.00 37.56
CA ALA A 504 11.23 7.80 38.00
C ALA A 504 11.02 9.01 37.10
N ALA A 505 10.73 8.76 35.83
CA ALA A 505 10.55 9.79 34.82
C ALA A 505 9.09 9.96 34.40
N LEU A 506 8.68 11.21 34.16
CA LEU A 506 7.42 11.58 33.54
C LEU A 506 7.68 12.14 32.15
N ILE A 507 6.87 11.73 31.17
CA ILE A 507 6.91 12.29 29.81
C ILE A 507 5.71 13.21 29.64
N VAL A 508 5.96 14.49 29.48
CA VAL A 508 4.96 15.51 29.18
C VAL A 508 5.12 15.93 27.73
N TYR A 509 4.03 16.02 26.97
CA TYR A 509 4.08 16.47 25.58
C TYR A 509 3.05 17.55 25.30
N ASP A 510 3.41 18.49 24.43
CA ASP A 510 2.47 19.42 23.85
C ASP A 510 1.55 18.68 22.85
N LYS A 511 0.23 18.77 23.06
CA LYS A 511 -0.77 18.06 22.26
C LYS A 511 -0.89 18.55 20.81
N ASN A 512 -0.11 19.55 20.40
CA ASN A 512 -0.04 20.04 19.02
C ASN A 512 0.68 19.07 18.04
N ILE A 513 1.38 18.06 18.55
CA ILE A 513 2.02 16.98 17.77
C ILE A 513 1.02 16.25 16.88
N PHE A 514 1.37 15.93 15.63
CA PHE A 514 0.46 15.25 14.70
C PHE A 514 -0.05 13.90 15.24
N ASN A 515 -1.35 13.63 15.10
CA ASN A 515 -2.05 12.50 15.77
C ASN A 515 -1.36 11.14 15.58
N THR A 516 -1.04 10.74 14.35
CA THR A 516 -0.50 9.39 14.11
C THR A 516 0.99 9.27 14.47
N SER A 517 1.72 10.39 14.48
CA SER A 517 3.08 10.42 15.04
C SER A 517 3.06 10.41 16.56
N GLN A 518 2.09 11.07 17.20
CA GLN A 518 1.83 10.96 18.64
C GLN A 518 1.59 9.48 19.01
N LEU A 519 0.68 8.82 18.29
CA LEU A 519 0.36 7.41 18.51
C LEU A 519 1.60 6.51 18.44
N TRP A 520 2.40 6.68 17.38
CA TRP A 520 3.58 5.85 17.18
C TRP A 520 4.71 6.13 18.18
N ILE A 521 4.94 7.38 18.57
CA ILE A 521 6.11 7.76 19.38
C ILE A 521 5.77 7.79 20.86
N ILE A 522 4.70 8.49 21.22
CA ILE A 522 4.37 8.86 22.60
C ILE A 522 3.43 7.83 23.20
N ASP A 523 2.28 7.59 22.56
CA ASP A 523 1.25 6.69 23.11
C ASP A 523 1.78 5.24 23.13
N ARG A 524 2.70 4.88 22.22
CA ARG A 524 3.44 3.60 22.24
C ARG A 524 4.24 3.41 23.54
N LEU A 525 4.91 4.45 24.03
CA LEU A 525 5.65 4.38 25.29
C LEU A 525 4.73 4.15 26.48
N GLN A 526 3.54 4.76 26.47
CA GLN A 526 2.55 4.57 27.51
C GLN A 526 1.93 3.16 27.47
N ILE A 527 1.43 2.74 26.31
CA ILE A 527 0.62 1.53 26.18
C ILE A 527 1.48 0.27 26.21
N TYR A 528 2.58 0.26 25.45
CA TYR A 528 3.41 -0.94 25.29
C TYR A 528 4.57 -1.03 26.27
N HIS A 529 5.04 0.11 26.79
CA HIS A 529 6.21 0.17 27.67
C HIS A 529 5.89 0.67 29.09
N GLY A 530 4.65 1.11 29.34
CA GLY A 530 4.17 1.53 30.66
C GLY A 530 4.73 2.87 31.15
N TRP A 531 5.38 3.66 30.29
CA TRP A 531 5.88 4.96 30.72
C TRP A 531 4.72 5.89 31.10
N PRO A 532 4.81 6.64 32.22
CA PRO A 532 3.81 7.63 32.57
C PRO A 532 3.93 8.81 31.59
N VAL A 533 2.86 9.02 30.84
CA VAL A 533 2.76 10.06 29.81
C VAL A 533 1.57 10.97 30.12
N LEU A 534 1.75 12.29 30.00
CA LEU A 534 0.67 13.28 30.10
C LEU A 534 0.78 14.32 28.99
N SER A 535 -0.37 14.82 28.52
CA SER A 535 -0.36 16.07 27.75
C SER A 535 0.00 17.24 28.68
N ALA A 536 0.55 18.33 28.12
CA ALA A 536 0.83 19.56 28.86
C ALA A 536 -0.43 20.09 29.57
N ASP A 537 -1.59 19.99 28.93
CA ASP A 537 -2.89 20.33 29.49
C ASP A 537 -3.22 19.50 30.74
N ALA A 538 -3.04 18.17 30.68
CA ALA A 538 -3.28 17.26 31.81
C ALA A 538 -2.25 17.46 32.94
N TYR A 539 -0.98 17.71 32.59
CA TYR A 539 0.08 18.01 33.54
C TYR A 539 -0.22 19.28 34.34
N GLN A 540 -0.55 20.38 33.66
CA GLN A 540 -0.91 21.64 34.30
C GLN A 540 -2.19 21.53 35.13
N ALA A 541 -3.17 20.76 34.66
CA ALA A 541 -4.38 20.48 35.45
C ALA A 541 -4.03 19.74 36.75
N ALA A 542 -3.20 18.70 36.68
CA ALA A 542 -2.78 17.96 37.87
C ALA A 542 -2.03 18.84 38.89
N LEU A 543 -1.14 19.73 38.43
CA LEU A 543 -0.44 20.68 39.30
C LEU A 543 -1.37 21.70 39.95
N ARG A 544 -2.34 22.23 39.19
CA ARG A 544 -3.33 23.17 39.73
C ARG A 544 -4.20 22.51 40.80
N ASP A 545 -4.60 21.27 40.56
CA ASP A 545 -5.57 20.58 41.42
C ASP A 545 -4.90 19.95 42.67
N ASN A 546 -3.60 19.62 42.61
CA ASN A 546 -2.88 18.91 43.69
C ASN A 546 -1.66 19.65 44.27
N GLY A 547 -1.29 20.81 43.73
CA GLY A 547 -0.12 21.60 44.13
C GLY A 547 1.08 21.45 43.19
N THR A 548 1.97 22.44 43.19
CA THR A 548 3.12 22.53 42.27
C THR A 548 4.19 21.45 42.48
N ASP A 549 4.24 20.87 43.69
CA ASP A 549 5.16 19.79 44.07
C ASP A 549 4.51 18.39 43.99
N TYR A 550 3.32 18.27 43.38
CA TYR A 550 2.57 17.03 43.31
C TYR A 550 3.37 15.85 42.73
N PHE A 551 4.01 16.06 41.57
CA PHE A 551 4.77 14.99 40.91
C PHE A 551 6.01 14.59 41.73
N GLU A 552 6.68 15.54 42.40
CA GLU A 552 7.78 15.24 43.32
C GLU A 552 7.31 14.41 44.51
N LYS A 553 6.16 14.76 45.10
CA LYS A 553 5.55 14.05 46.23
C LYS A 553 5.19 12.60 45.91
N ILE A 554 4.75 12.31 44.68
CA ILE A 554 4.46 10.93 44.24
C ILE A 554 5.70 10.19 43.72
N GLY A 555 6.88 10.80 43.84
CA GLY A 555 8.18 10.17 43.59
C GLY A 555 8.74 10.33 42.18
N ILE A 556 8.19 11.23 41.36
CA ILE A 556 8.76 11.59 40.06
C ILE A 556 10.02 12.44 40.30
N LYS A 557 11.12 12.06 39.66
CA LYS A 557 12.43 12.72 39.82
C LYS A 557 12.92 13.45 38.56
N THR A 558 12.31 13.17 37.42
CA THR A 558 12.71 13.76 36.15
C THR A 558 11.49 13.92 35.27
N THR A 559 11.28 15.11 34.74
CA THR A 559 10.21 15.38 33.79
C THR A 559 10.83 15.75 32.45
N TYR A 560 10.37 15.08 31.40
CA TYR A 560 10.66 15.47 30.02
C TYR A 560 9.47 16.29 29.52
N PHE A 561 9.70 17.47 28.98
CA PHE A 561 8.67 18.21 28.24
C PHE A 561 9.03 18.35 26.77
N ILE A 562 8.20 17.77 25.90
CA ILE A 562 8.38 17.74 24.45
C ILE A 562 7.55 18.85 23.81
N LYS A 563 8.24 19.84 23.24
CA LYS A 563 7.65 20.97 22.54
C LYS A 563 7.90 20.86 21.02
N PRO A 564 6.86 20.69 20.18
CA PRO A 564 6.99 20.83 18.74
C PRO A 564 7.02 22.32 18.33
N LEU A 565 7.69 22.61 17.21
CA LEU A 565 7.77 23.93 16.59
C LEU A 565 7.01 23.98 15.26
N ASP A 566 6.84 25.18 14.69
CA ASP A 566 6.07 25.40 13.45
C ASP A 566 6.75 24.86 12.17
N SER A 567 7.98 24.39 12.27
CA SER A 567 8.74 23.75 11.19
C SER A 567 8.28 22.33 10.85
N ILE A 568 7.36 21.76 11.65
CA ILE A 568 6.89 20.38 11.53
C ILE A 568 5.42 20.32 11.09
N LEU A 569 4.99 19.14 10.64
CA LEU A 569 3.57 18.88 10.45
C LEU A 569 2.86 18.80 11.82
N LEU A 570 2.01 19.77 12.14
CA LEU A 570 1.24 19.84 13.39
C LEU A 570 -0.23 19.43 13.17
N LYS A 571 -0.99 19.27 14.27
CA LYS A 571 -2.46 19.17 14.21
C LYS A 571 -3.07 20.42 13.54
N SER A 572 -4.31 20.26 13.05
CA SER A 572 -5.06 21.37 12.48
C SER A 572 -5.24 22.50 13.51
N PRO A 573 -5.27 23.77 13.09
CA PRO A 573 -5.30 24.91 14.00
C PRO A 573 -6.41 24.84 15.06
N GLU A 574 -7.57 24.29 14.71
CA GLU A 574 -8.76 24.20 15.58
C GLU A 574 -8.56 23.22 16.75
N LEU A 575 -7.64 22.27 16.61
CA LEU A 575 -7.31 21.26 17.63
C LEU A 575 -6.10 21.65 18.50
N ARG A 576 -5.49 22.82 18.24
CA ARG A 576 -4.26 23.25 18.93
C ARG A 576 -4.55 23.80 20.33
N SER A 577 -3.56 23.68 21.22
CA SER A 577 -3.57 24.29 22.56
C SER A 577 -2.38 25.21 22.77
N LEU A 578 -2.61 26.24 23.60
CA LEU A 578 -1.59 27.18 24.04
C LEU A 578 -0.88 26.74 25.32
N VAL A 579 -1.37 25.71 26.01
CA VAL A 579 -0.82 25.30 27.32
C VAL A 579 0.64 24.85 27.20
N GLY A 580 1.00 24.14 26.13
CA GLY A 580 2.39 23.76 25.87
C GLY A 580 3.31 24.97 25.66
N ALA A 581 2.83 26.05 25.04
CA ALA A 581 3.59 27.28 24.89
C ALA A 581 3.77 28.00 26.24
N THR A 582 2.74 28.03 27.08
CA THR A 582 2.83 28.59 28.43
C THR A 582 3.86 27.83 29.28
N LEU A 583 3.82 26.49 29.28
CA LEU A 583 4.78 25.65 30.00
C LEU A 583 6.21 25.88 29.49
N GLU A 584 6.42 26.04 28.18
CA GLU A 584 7.74 26.39 27.64
C GLU A 584 8.26 27.72 28.20
N GLN A 585 7.41 28.74 28.35
CA GLN A 585 7.80 30.04 28.91
C GLN A 585 8.15 29.93 30.39
N GLU A 586 7.39 29.15 31.17
CA GLU A 586 7.70 28.88 32.59
C GLU A 586 9.07 28.19 32.76
N LEU A 587 9.37 27.21 31.91
CA LEU A 587 10.68 26.53 31.96
C LEU A 587 11.83 27.46 31.55
N LYS A 588 11.59 28.37 30.61
CA LYS A 588 12.57 29.42 30.24
C LYS A 588 12.82 30.40 31.38
N THR A 589 11.79 30.83 32.11
CA THR A 589 11.98 31.73 33.27
C THR A 589 12.72 31.04 34.42
N GLN A 590 12.61 29.71 34.52
CA GLN A 590 13.39 28.86 35.43
C GLN A 590 14.81 28.55 34.93
N ASN A 591 15.24 29.09 33.78
CA ASN A 591 16.52 28.83 33.13
C ASN A 591 16.77 27.35 32.76
N VAL A 592 15.71 26.58 32.51
CA VAL A 592 15.83 25.21 32.00
C VAL A 592 16.19 25.27 30.52
N VAL A 593 17.35 24.71 30.15
CA VAL A 593 17.85 24.71 28.77
C VAL A 593 17.34 23.46 28.04
N PRO A 594 16.64 23.60 26.89
CA PRO A 594 16.18 22.46 26.12
C PRO A 594 17.29 21.86 25.26
N VAL A 595 17.14 20.57 24.94
CA VAL A 595 17.83 19.94 23.81
C VAL A 595 17.03 20.24 22.53
N SER A 596 17.70 20.84 21.56
CA SER A 596 17.15 21.14 20.24
C SER A 596 17.30 19.95 19.30
N LEU A 597 16.21 19.52 18.65
CA LEU A 597 16.19 18.39 17.73
C LEU A 597 15.84 18.88 16.31
N PRO A 598 16.71 18.67 15.29
CA PRO A 598 16.46 19.13 13.94
C PRO A 598 15.62 18.16 13.09
N ASN A 599 14.99 18.69 12.04
CA ASN A 599 14.43 17.93 10.92
C ASN A 599 15.49 17.67 9.83
N ALA A 600 15.11 17.02 8.72
CA ALA A 600 16.04 16.73 7.62
C ALA A 600 16.47 17.95 6.78
N LYS A 601 15.96 19.16 7.07
CA LYS A 601 16.41 20.44 6.50
C LYS A 601 17.32 21.22 7.47
N ASP A 602 17.74 20.61 8.57
CA ASP A 602 18.48 21.25 9.66
C ASP A 602 17.70 22.40 10.34
N GLU A 603 16.38 22.45 10.18
CA GLU A 603 15.50 23.35 10.93
C GLU A 603 15.17 22.72 12.28
N GLU A 604 15.15 23.52 13.34
CA GLU A 604 14.73 23.05 14.67
C GLU A 604 13.28 22.58 14.63
N ALA A 605 13.05 21.30 14.94
CA ALA A 605 11.76 20.62 14.88
C ALA A 605 11.10 20.48 16.26
N PHE A 606 11.91 20.09 17.25
CA PHE A 606 11.48 19.91 18.62
C PHE A 606 12.46 20.54 19.60
N ARG A 607 11.94 20.94 20.75
CA ARG A 607 12.70 21.23 21.96
C ARG A 607 12.28 20.26 23.04
N VAL A 608 13.25 19.59 23.64
CA VAL A 608 13.00 18.68 24.77
C VAL A 608 13.64 19.26 26.02
N TYR A 609 12.81 19.66 26.97
CA TYR A 609 13.23 20.12 28.28
C TYR A 609 13.34 18.94 29.23
N LYS A 610 14.35 18.94 30.09
CA LYS A 610 14.55 17.93 31.14
C LYS A 610 14.79 18.67 32.45
N PHE A 611 13.90 18.48 33.42
CA PHE A 611 13.92 19.19 34.70
C PHE A 611 13.47 18.30 35.86
#